data_AF-A0A9D0DS94-F1
#
_entry.id   AF-A0A9D0DS94-F1
#
_cell.length_a   1.000
_cell.length_b   1.000
_cell.length_c   1.000
_cell.angle_alpha   90.00
_cell.angle_beta   90.00
_cell.angle_gamma   90.00
#
_symmetry.space_group_name_H-M   'P 1'
#
loop_
_entity.id
_entity.type
_entity.pdbx_description
1 polymer ?
#
loop_
_entity_poly.entity_id
_entity_poly.type
_entity_poly.pdbx_seq_one_letter_code
_entity_poly.pdbx_strand_id
1 'polypeptide(L)' 'MTIIVNKILLIATRQIGDVLLVTPLLRSLRKAYPKAIIDILVYENKGEILVGNPDYDNLITITEHPN' A
#
# COMPACT_ATOMS: atom_id res chain seq x y z
N MET A 1 -20.46 -19.20 5.61
CA MET A 1 -20.09 -18.40 4.42
C MET A 1 -18.70 -17.83 4.67
N THR A 2 -17.68 -18.27 3.94
CA THR A 2 -16.31 -17.76 4.11
C THR A 2 -16.10 -16.62 3.13
N ILE A 3 -15.77 -15.43 3.63
CA ILE A 3 -15.39 -14.30 2.78
C ILE A 3 -13.94 -14.51 2.34
N ILE A 4 -13.71 -14.47 1.02
CA ILE A 4 -12.36 -14.48 0.45
C ILE A 4 -12.02 -13.03 0.08
N VAL A 5 -10.94 -12.52 0.67
CA VAL A 5 -10.42 -11.19 0.32
C VAL A 5 -9.57 -11.34 -0.93
N ASN A 6 -10.04 -10.77 -2.04
CA ASN A 6 -9.35 -10.85 -3.35
C ASN A 6 -8.56 -9.58 -3.70
N LYS A 7 -8.98 -8.42 -3.19
CA LYS A 7 -8.35 -7.11 -3.47
C LYS A 7 -8.35 -6.25 -2.22
N ILE A 8 -7.24 -5.56 -1.99
CA ILE A 8 -7.00 -4.65 -0.87
C ILE A 8 -6.36 -3.39 -1.45
N LEU A 9 -6.93 -2.23 -1.14
CA LEU A 9 -6.33 -0.93 -1.43
C LEU A 9 -5.90 -0.29 -0.11
N LEU A 10 -4.59 -0.11 0.07
CA LEU A 10 -4.03 0.59 1.20
C LEU A 10 -3.79 2.07 0.84
N ILE A 11 -4.41 2.98 1.57
CA ILE A 11 -4.27 4.43 1.31
C ILE A 11 -3.39 5.04 2.39
N ALA A 12 -2.23 5.55 1.99
CA ALA A 12 -1.22 6.15 2.87
C ALA A 12 -0.81 7.53 2.34
N THR A 13 -1.72 8.51 2.49
CA THR A 13 -1.57 9.89 2.01
C THR A 13 -1.03 10.86 3.07
N ARG A 14 -0.60 10.40 4.26
CA ARG A 14 -0.12 11.29 5.33
C ARG A 14 1.40 11.53 5.26
N GLN A 15 2.00 12.08 6.33
CA GLN A 15 3.43 12.39 6.41
C GLN A 15 4.31 11.13 6.21
N ILE A 16 5.59 11.33 5.87
CA ILE A 16 6.59 10.26 5.63
C ILE A 16 6.63 9.21 6.76
N GLY A 17 6.34 9.61 8.01
CA GLY A 17 6.28 8.70 9.15
C GLY A 17 5.22 7.59 9.02
N ASP A 18 4.10 7.86 8.34
CA ASP A 18 3.06 6.85 8.08
C ASP A 18 3.52 5.85 7.00
N VAL A 19 4.39 6.26 6.07
CA VAL A 19 4.92 5.38 5.01
C VAL A 19 5.97 4.40 5.54
N LEU A 20 6.71 4.77 6.60
CA LEU A 20 7.56 3.81 7.33
C LEU A 20 6.74 2.70 8.01
N LEU A 21 5.56 3.04 8.55
CA LEU A 21 4.64 2.08 9.18
C LEU A 21 3.85 1.25 8.17
N VAL A 22 3.73 1.72 6.93
CA VAL A 22 3.11 0.97 5.83
C VAL A 22 3.88 -0.30 5.50
N THR A 23 5.22 -0.29 5.58
CA THR A 23 6.04 -1.46 5.24
C THR A 23 5.71 -2.71 6.09
N PRO A 24 5.70 -2.65 7.44
CA PRO A 24 5.28 -3.80 8.25
C PRO A 24 3.79 -4.14 8.10
N LEU A 25 2.94 -3.18 7.76
CA LEU A 25 1.52 -3.42 7.48
C LEU A 25 1.35 -4.22 6.17
N LEU A 26 2.02 -3.83 5.09
CA LEU A 26 2.02 -4.56 3.82
C LEU A 26 2.46 -6.01 4.03
N ARG A 27 3.56 -6.22 4.77
CA ARG A 27 4.03 -7.57 5.12
C ARG A 27 2.99 -8.39 5.88
N SER A 28 2.24 -7.75 6.78
CA SER A 28 1.20 -8.42 7.55
C SER A 28 -0.01 -8.78 6.66
N LEU A 29 -0.40 -7.88 5.76
CA LEU A 29 -1.45 -8.11 4.78
C LEU A 29 -1.08 -9.23 3.81
N ARG A 30 0.14 -9.23 3.27
CA ARG A 30 0.63 -10.29 2.38
C ARG A 30 0.62 -11.65 3.07
N LYS A 31 1.01 -11.73 4.34
CA LYS A 31 0.95 -12.97 5.13
C LYS A 31 -0.49 -13.44 5.37
N ALA A 32 -1.40 -12.53 5.71
CA ALA A 32 -2.80 -12.85 5.99
C ALA A 32 -3.59 -13.19 4.72
N TYR A 33 -3.26 -12.55 3.60
CA TYR A 33 -3.93 -12.67 2.31
C TYR A 33 -2.94 -12.93 1.17
N PRO A 34 -2.25 -14.09 1.12
CA PRO A 34 -1.18 -14.34 0.16
C PRO A 34 -1.60 -14.24 -1.31
N LYS A 35 -2.89 -14.48 -1.59
CA LYS A 35 -3.48 -14.48 -2.93
C LYS A 35 -4.22 -13.19 -3.28
N ALA A 36 -4.36 -12.25 -2.34
CA ALA A 36 -5.02 -10.98 -2.64
C ALA A 36 -4.09 -10.08 -3.45
N ILE A 37 -4.70 -9.27 -4.31
CA ILE A 37 -4.03 -8.12 -4.91
C ILE A 37 -3.99 -7.01 -3.86
N ILE A 38 -2.80 -6.49 -3.56
CA ILE A 38 -2.56 -5.44 -2.58
C ILE A 38 -2.01 -4.23 -3.31
N ASP A 39 -2.88 -3.26 -3.58
CA ASP A 39 -2.52 -1.99 -4.18
C ASP A 39 -2.25 -0.97 -3.07
N ILE A 40 -1.30 -0.07 -3.30
CA ILE A 40 -1.03 1.04 -2.39
C ILE A 40 -1.15 2.38 -3.10
N LEU A 41 -1.88 3.30 -2.47
CA LEU A 41 -2.03 4.68 -2.93
C LEU A 41 -1.26 5.63 -1.99
N VAL A 42 -0.37 6.43 -2.57
CA VAL A 42 0.45 7.45 -1.87
C VAL A 42 0.51 8.74 -2.67
N TYR A 43 1.04 9.80 -2.06
CA TYR A 43 1.45 10.97 -2.82
C TYR A 43 2.74 10.70 -3.60
N GLU A 44 2.86 11.26 -4.80
CA GLU A 44 4.02 11.08 -5.72
C GLU A 44 5.36 11.21 -4.98
N ASN A 45 5.52 12.24 -4.16
CA ASN A 45 6.77 12.54 -3.43
C ASN A 45 7.04 11.61 -2.23
N LYS A 46 6.16 10.65 -1.94
CA LYS A 46 6.22 9.78 -0.75
C LYS A 46 6.28 8.30 -1.10
N GLY A 47 6.13 7.92 -2.38
CA GLY A 47 6.12 6.54 -2.82
C GLY A 47 7.48 5.89 -3.00
N GLU A 48 8.55 6.67 -3.16
CA GLU A 48 9.89 6.14 -3.45
C GLU A 48 10.42 5.18 -2.38
N ILE A 49 10.09 5.42 -1.10
CA ILE A 49 10.51 4.57 0.02
C ILE A 49 9.94 3.15 -0.05
N LEU A 50 8.87 2.94 -0.83
CA LEU A 50 8.24 1.63 -1.01
C LEU A 50 8.86 0.84 -2.17
N VAL A 51 9.65 1.47 -3.03
CA VAL A 51 10.24 0.82 -4.20
C VAL A 51 11.07 -0.40 -3.77
N GLY A 52 10.77 -1.55 -4.38
CA GLY A 52 11.44 -2.82 -4.07
C GLY A 52 10.81 -3.62 -2.92
N ASN A 53 9.76 -3.12 -2.26
CA ASN A 53 9.00 -3.90 -1.31
C ASN A 53 8.13 -4.95 -2.04
N PRO A 54 8.35 -6.26 -1.82
CA PRO A 54 7.61 -7.32 -2.51
C PRO A 54 6.19 -7.55 -1.96
N ASP A 55 5.79 -6.86 -0.90
CA ASP A 55 4.54 -7.12 -0.18
C ASP A 55 3.32 -6.40 -0.78
N TYR A 56 3.50 -5.56 -1.81
CA TYR A 56 2.41 -4.97 -2.61
C TYR A 56 2.54 -5.36 -4.09
N ASP A 57 1.43 -5.27 -4.84
CA ASP A 57 1.36 -5.61 -6.26
C ASP A 57 1.48 -4.36 -7.15
N ASN A 58 0.79 -3.27 -6.81
CA ASN A 58 0.87 -2.01 -7.56
C ASN A 58 1.04 -0.79 -6.65
N LEU A 59 1.86 0.17 -7.11
CA LEU A 59 2.01 1.49 -6.51
C LEU A 59 1.23 2.51 -7.35
N ILE A 60 0.24 3.14 -6.73
CA ILE A 60 -0.59 4.19 -7.30
C ILE A 60 -0.17 5.51 -6.65
N THR A 61 0.11 6.51 -7.47
CA THR A 61 0.51 7.84 -6.98
C THR A 61 -0.52 8.89 -7.38
N ILE A 62 -0.75 9.85 -6.48
CA ILE A 62 -1.56 11.04 -6.76
C ILE A 62 -0.81 12.31 -6.35
N THR A 63 -1.20 13.46 -6.90
CA THR A 63 -0.65 14.77 -6.53
C THR A 63 -1.21 15.23 -5.17
N GLU A 64 -0.39 15.84 -4.31
CA GLU A 64 -0.77 16.24 -2.93
C GLU A 64 -1.84 17.35 -2.86
N HIS A 65 -2.09 18.04 -3.98
CA HIS A 65 -3.19 18.99 -4.15
C HIS A 65 -3.61 19.00 -5.63
N PRO A 66 -4.70 18.29 -6.02
CA PRO A 66 -5.24 18.44 -7.36
C PRO A 66 -5.86 19.84 -7.49
N ASN A 67 -5.43 20.59 -8.51
CA ASN A 67 -6.05 21.87 -8.89
C ASN A 67 -7.50 21.67 -9.34
#